data_AF-A0A934EN91-F1
#
_entry.id   AF-A0A934EN91-F1
#
_cell.length_a   1.000
_cell.length_b   1.000
_cell.length_c   1.000
_cell.angle_alpha   90.00
_cell.angle_beta   90.00
_cell.angle_gamma   90.00
#
_symmetry.space_group_name_H-M   'P 1'
#
loop_
_entity.id
_entity.type
_entity.pdbx_description
1 polymer ?
#
loop_
_entity_poly.entity_id
_entity_poly.type
_entity_poly.pdbx_seq_one_letter_code
_entity_poly.pdbx_strand_id
1 'polypeptide(L)' 'MFDKIKNFFKEVKQEIKKVVFPSRDEVIGSTKVVLALVVIIAVFLGLIDILLSKLVGMVVK' A
#
# COMPACT_ATOMS: atom_id res chain seq x y z
N MET A 1 -22.12 -10.62 31.74
CA MET A 1 -21.01 -9.97 30.99
C MET A 1 -20.54 -10.82 29.81
N PHE A 2 -20.32 -12.13 30.02
CA PHE A 2 -20.01 -13.10 28.96
C PHE A 2 -21.03 -13.14 27.81
N ASP A 3 -22.34 -13.01 28.09
CA ASP A 3 -23.37 -12.99 27.03
C ASP A 3 -23.31 -11.76 26.12
N LYS A 4 -22.93 -10.59 26.67
CA LYS A 4 -22.73 -9.36 25.89
C LYS A 4 -21.58 -9.53 24.89
N ILE A 5 -20.48 -10.16 25.33
CA ILE A 5 -19.31 -10.43 24.47
C ILE A 5 -19.70 -11.43 23.38
N LYS A 6 -20.41 -12.51 23.72
CA LYS A 6 -20.89 -13.51 22.74
C LYS A 6 -21.81 -12.89 21.68
N ASN A 7 -22.70 -11.99 22.08
CA ASN A 7 -23.57 -11.26 21.16
C ASN A 7 -22.80 -10.29 20.28
N PHE A 8 -21.82 -9.56 20.83
CA PHE A 8 -20.94 -8.66 20.06
C PHE A 8 -20.19 -9.42 18.95
N PHE A 9 -19.58 -10.57 19.25
CA PHE A 9 -18.92 -11.38 18.21
C PHE A 9 -19.89 -11.89 17.13
N LYS A 10 -21.14 -12.18 17.50
CA LYS A 10 -22.18 -12.60 16.55
C LYS A 10 -22.56 -11.44 15.61
N GLU A 11 -22.70 -10.23 16.15
CA GLU A 11 -22.98 -9.01 15.39
C GLU A 11 -21.81 -8.64 14.46
N VAL A 12 -20.57 -8.65 14.95
CA VAL A 12 -19.36 -8.41 14.14
C VAL A 12 -19.28 -9.41 12.98
N LYS A 13 -19.55 -10.70 13.24
CA LYS A 13 -19.58 -11.72 12.18
C LYS A 13 -20.67 -11.47 11.14
N GLN A 14 -21.80 -10.87 11.53
CA GLN A 14 -22.85 -10.48 10.59
C GLN A 14 -22.45 -9.25 9.77
N GLU A 15 -21.74 -8.29 10.35
CA GLU A 15 -21.27 -7.10 9.64
C GLU A 15 -20.16 -7.42 8.64
N ILE A 16 -19.23 -8.30 8.99
CA ILE A 16 -18.17 -8.75 8.08
C ILE A 16 -18.75 -9.40 6.82
N LYS A 17 -19.91 -10.05 6.90
CA LYS A 17 -20.59 -10.61 5.72
C LYS A 17 -21.18 -9.55 4.79
N LYS A 18 -21.40 -8.32 5.27
CA LYS A 18 -21.86 -7.19 4.46
C LYS A 18 -20.70 -6.50 3.73
N VAL A 19 -19.46 -6.83 4.07
CA VAL A 19 -18.27 -6.29 3.41
C VAL A 19 -18.18 -6.89 2.01
N VAL A 20 -18.20 -6.01 1.00
CA VAL A 20 -17.93 -6.40 -0.38
C VAL A 20 -16.42 -6.53 -0.54
N PHE A 21 -15.93 -7.77 -0.57
CA PHE A 21 -14.54 -8.02 -0.86
C PHE A 21 -14.27 -7.88 -2.37
N PRO A 22 -13.13 -7.30 -2.76
CA PRO A 22 -12.78 -7.18 -4.16
C PRO A 22 -12.61 -8.56 -4.79
N SER A 23 -12.94 -8.66 -6.06
CA SER A 23 -12.68 -9.85 -6.87
C SER A 23 -11.17 -10.06 -7.04
N ARG A 24 -10.76 -11.31 -7.32
CA ARG A 24 -9.33 -11.64 -7.54
C ARG A 24 -8.72 -10.79 -8.65
N ASP A 25 -9.49 -10.49 -9.69
CA ASP A 25 -9.05 -9.71 -10.84
C ASP A 25 -8.83 -8.23 -10.48
N GLU A 26 -9.68 -7.64 -9.65
CA GLU A 26 -9.51 -6.27 -9.15
C GLU A 26 -8.26 -6.14 -8.26
N VAL A 27 -8.01 -7.14 -7.41
CA VAL A 27 -6.81 -7.18 -6.56
C VAL A 27 -5.54 -7.26 -7.42
N ILE A 28 -5.54 -8.12 -8.44
CA ILE A 28 -4.40 -8.26 -9.34
C ILE A 28 -4.21 -6.99 -10.19
N GLY A 29 -5.30 -6.40 -10.69
CA GLY A 29 -5.27 -5.16 -11.47
C GLY A 29 -4.69 -4.00 -10.66
N SER A 30 -5.22 -3.75 -9.47
CA SER A 30 -4.73 -2.70 -8.57
C SER A 30 -3.27 -2.91 -8.15
N THR A 31 -2.87 -4.15 -7.84
CA THR A 31 -1.48 -4.46 -7.48
C THR A 31 -0.50 -4.19 -8.62
N LYS A 32 -0.86 -4.54 -9.86
CA LYS A 32 -0.01 -4.27 -11.05
C LYS A 32 0.20 -2.77 -11.25
N VAL A 33 -0.85 -1.97 -11.10
CA VAL A 33 -0.76 -0.51 -11.23
C VAL A 33 0.14 0.07 -10.16
N VAL A 34 -0.01 -0.37 -8.90
CA VAL A 34 0.84 0.08 -7.79
C VAL A 34 2.30 -0.28 -8.04
N LEU A 35 2.60 -1.50 -8.49
CA LEU A 35 3.97 -1.92 -8.82
C LEU A 35 4.57 -1.05 -9.93
N ALA A 36 3.82 -0.77 -11.00
CA ALA A 36 4.30 0.11 -12.07
C ALA A 36 4.61 1.52 -11.54
N LEU A 37 3.72 2.09 -10.71
CA LEU A 37 3.93 3.40 -10.10
C LEU A 37 5.17 3.43 -9.20
N VAL A 38 5.35 2.41 -8.36
CA VAL A 38 6.51 2.29 -7.46
C VAL A 38 7.82 2.24 -8.26
N VAL A 39 7.86 1.48 -9.35
CA VAL A 39 9.05 1.40 -10.22
C VAL A 39 9.38 2.77 -10.82
N ILE A 40 8.38 3.49 -11.32
CA ILE A 40 8.58 4.83 -11.91
C ILE A 40 9.14 5.80 -10.87
N ILE A 41 8.53 5.84 -9.68
CA ILE A 41 8.98 6.72 -8.59
C ILE A 41 10.38 6.35 -8.13
N ALA A 42 10.68 5.06 -7.97
CA ALA A 42 12.00 4.60 -7.55
C ALA A 42 13.10 5.00 -8.54
N VAL A 43 12.84 4.87 -9.84
CA VAL A 43 13.78 5.32 -10.89
C VAL A 43 13.96 6.84 -10.85
N PHE A 44 12.87 7.59 -10.73
CA PHE A 44 12.91 9.05 -10.67
C PHE A 44 13.72 9.56 -9.46
N LEU A 45 13.41 9.05 -8.26
CA LEU A 45 14.15 9.41 -7.05
C LEU A 45 15.61 8.97 -7.15
N GLY A 46 15.88 7.76 -7.61
CA GLY A 46 17.26 7.28 -7.79
C GLY A 46 18.08 8.15 -8.76
N LEU A 47 17.48 8.65 -9.84
CA LEU A 47 18.13 9.60 -10.75
C LEU A 47 18.45 10.91 -10.05
N ILE A 48 17.49 11.46 -9.29
CA ILE A 48 17.69 12.69 -8.53
C ILE A 48 18.79 12.52 -7.49
N ASP A 49 18.80 11.42 -6.74
CA ASP A 49 19.80 11.13 -5.72
C ASP A 49 21.21 11.06 -6.33
N ILE A 50 21.36 10.44 -7.50
CA ILE A 50 22.64 10.39 -8.22
C ILE A 50 23.07 11.79 -8.69
N LEU A 51 22.14 12.57 -9.25
CA LEU A 51 22.44 13.93 -9.72
C LEU A 51 22.86 14.83 -8.57
N LEU A 52 22.10 14.83 -7.48
CA LEU A 52 22.40 15.61 -6.28
C LEU A 52 23.72 15.15 -5.64
N SER A 53 23.96 13.84 -5.51
CA SER A 53 25.22 13.31 -4.96
C SER A 53 26.44 13.77 -5.76
N LYS A 54 26.33 13.81 -7.10
CA LYS A 54 27.40 14.33 -7.97
C LYS A 54 27.61 15.83 -7.80
N LEU A 55 26.53 16.62 -7.72
CA LEU A 55 26.62 18.07 -7.52
C LEU A 55 27.22 18.41 -6.16
N VAL A 56 26.76 17.77 -5.08
CA VAL A 56 27.31 17.94 -3.74
C VAL A 56 28.77 17.51 -3.70
N GLY A 57 29.11 16.38 -4.31
CA GLY A 57 30.50 15.91 -4.41
C GLY A 57 31.43 16.86 -5.18
N MET A 58 30.92 17.67 -6.10
CA MET A 58 31.68 18.71 -6.81
C MET A 58 31.83 19.98 -5.99
N VAL A 59 30.87 20.30 -5.11
CA VAL A 59 30.91 21.51 -4.25
C VAL A 59 31.75 21.29 -2.99
N VAL A 60 31.73 20.07 -2.43
CA VAL A 60 32.47 19.72 -1.20
C VAL A 60 33.96 19.44 -1.47
N LYS A 61 34.34 19.23 -2.74
CA LYS A 61 35.71 19.00 -3.18
C LYS A 61 36.32 20.27 -3.75
#